data_AF-A0AAX6F4W1-F1
#
_entry.id   AF-A0AAX6F4W1-F1
#
_cell.length_a   1.000
_cell.length_b   1.000
_cell.length_c   1.000
_cell.angle_alpha   90.00
_cell.angle_beta   90.00
_cell.angle_gamma   90.00
#
_symmetry.space_group_name_H-M   'P 1'
#
loop_
_entity.id
_entity.type
_entity.pdbx_description
1 polymer ?
#
loop_
_entity_poly.entity_id
_entity_poly.type
_entity_poly.pdbx_seq_one_letter_code
_entity_poly.pdbx_strand_id
1 'polypeptide(L)'
;MEKPSRMAIVKSLEQLSLLGALTDDYKLSDPVGLQMARLPLDPLYSKALIMASDFKCLEEMLIIVAMLSVESIFYFPREKIDEARAARKSFLSSEGDHITLLNVYRAATECLKKSKAANRKEKTVEKSLNRWCRENFINNRSLKHARDVHSQIKGHVQQMGLVISSCGDEMVQFRRCLTASFFLNAALKEPDGSYRAIASSQNVQIHPSSVLFRTKPDCIIFNELVRTNQNYVRNLTRVDPLWLPELAPQYYEAQKNSCMLWAILVFMFCKLIVLVKLFI
;
A
#
# COMPACT_ATOMS: atom_id res chain seq x y z
N MET A 1 3.86 21.01 25.80
CA MET A 1 3.27 20.45 24.55
C MET A 1 2.87 21.61 23.68
N GLU A 2 3.51 21.78 22.52
CA GLU A 2 3.13 22.81 21.55
C GLU A 2 1.92 22.34 20.73
N LYS A 3 1.00 23.27 20.42
CA LYS A 3 -0.19 22.95 19.62
C LYS A 3 0.20 22.81 18.14
N PRO A 4 -0.30 21.79 17.42
CA PRO A 4 -0.05 21.67 15.99
C PRO A 4 -0.73 22.81 15.20
N SER A 5 -0.26 23.05 13.98
CA SER A 5 -0.85 24.09 13.13
C SER A 5 -2.29 23.76 12.74
N ARG A 6 -3.14 24.79 12.64
CA ARG A 6 -4.55 24.62 12.24
C ARG A 6 -4.68 23.92 10.88
N MET A 7 -3.78 24.22 9.94
CA MET A 7 -3.77 23.60 8.61
C MET A 7 -3.49 22.09 8.68
N ALA A 8 -2.61 21.64 9.58
CA ALA A 8 -2.36 20.22 9.77
C ALA A 8 -3.60 19.50 10.32
N ILE A 9 -4.27 20.09 11.32
CA ILE A 9 -5.50 19.54 11.90
C ILE A 9 -6.59 19.41 10.84
N VAL A 10 -6.82 20.46 10.04
CA VAL A 10 -7.83 20.44 8.97
C VAL A 10 -7.54 19.36 7.94
N LYS A 11 -6.29 19.23 7.48
CA LYS A 11 -5.90 18.16 6.54
C LYS A 11 -6.11 16.76 7.12
N SER A 12 -5.81 16.57 8.40
CA SER A 12 -6.07 15.29 9.07
C SER A 12 -7.57 14.98 9.16
N LEU A 13 -8.42 15.97 9.44
CA LEU A 13 -9.87 15.80 9.45
C LEU A 13 -10.42 15.48 8.06
N GLU A 14 -9.96 16.18 7.02
CA GLU A 14 -10.32 15.90 5.63
C GLU A 14 -9.93 14.47 5.24
N GLN A 15 -8.71 14.03 5.59
CA GLN A 15 -8.27 12.68 5.31
C GLN A 15 -9.13 11.62 6.04
N LEU A 16 -9.47 11.84 7.30
CA LEU A 16 -10.32 10.93 8.06
C LEU A 16 -11.75 10.87 7.51
N SER A 17 -12.30 12.00 7.07
CA SER A 17 -13.59 12.07 6.39
C SER A 17 -13.56 11.27 5.07
N LEU A 18 -12.51 11.44 4.25
CA LEU A 18 -12.35 10.70 2.98
C LEU A 18 -12.22 9.18 3.18
N LEU A 19 -11.59 8.73 4.27
CA LEU A 19 -11.51 7.31 4.63
C LEU A 19 -12.85 6.76 5.16
N GLY A 20 -13.83 7.62 5.40
CA GLY A 20 -15.12 7.28 5.98
C GLY A 20 -15.07 7.01 7.48
N ALA A 21 -14.02 7.49 8.17
CA ALA A 21 -13.88 7.36 9.62
C ALA A 21 -14.77 8.36 10.39
N LEU A 22 -15.13 9.46 9.74
CA LEU A 22 -15.98 10.52 10.28
C LEU A 22 -17.24 10.68 9.43
N THR A 23 -18.33 11.04 10.10
CA THR A 23 -19.58 11.52 9.51
C THR A 23 -19.47 13.00 9.11
N ASP A 24 -20.46 13.51 8.38
CA ASP A 24 -20.52 14.94 7.97
C ASP A 24 -20.57 15.90 9.17
N ASP A 25 -21.09 15.43 10.31
CA ASP A 25 -21.09 16.15 11.59
C ASP A 25 -19.76 16.01 12.38
N TYR A 26 -18.71 15.46 11.75
CA TYR A 26 -17.40 15.19 12.36
C TYR A 26 -17.42 14.24 13.57
N LYS A 27 -18.44 13.37 13.67
CA LYS A 27 -18.49 12.29 14.67
C LYS A 27 -17.91 11.00 14.10
N LEU A 28 -17.37 10.11 14.94
CA LEU A 28 -16.93 8.78 14.51
C LEU A 28 -18.08 8.03 13.85
N SER A 29 -17.82 7.48 12.66
CA SER A 29 -18.79 6.67 11.94
C SER A 29 -18.91 5.27 12.54
N ASP A 30 -20.10 4.68 12.44
CA ASP A 30 -20.40 3.30 12.87
C ASP A 30 -20.76 2.47 11.63
N PRO A 31 -20.08 1.35 11.34
CA PRO A 31 -19.04 0.71 12.16
C PRO A 31 -17.61 1.17 11.86
N VAL A 32 -17.35 1.80 10.71
CA VAL A 32 -16.00 2.00 10.19
C VAL A 32 -15.10 2.82 11.12
N GLY A 33 -15.54 4.00 11.54
CA GLY A 33 -14.77 4.89 12.42
C GLY A 33 -14.50 4.26 13.79
N LEU A 34 -15.50 3.58 14.37
CA LEU A 34 -15.34 2.85 15.64
C LEU A 34 -14.37 1.68 15.52
N GLN A 35 -14.42 0.91 14.43
CA GLN A 35 -13.48 -0.19 14.17
C GLN A 35 -12.06 0.35 13.95
N MET A 36 -11.90 1.43 13.19
CA MET A 36 -10.60 2.06 12.97
C MET A 36 -9.98 2.54 14.28
N ALA A 37 -10.78 3.15 15.17
CA ALA A 37 -10.32 3.65 16.46
C ALA A 37 -9.88 2.55 17.44
N ARG A 38 -10.30 1.30 17.23
CA ARG A 38 -9.91 0.14 18.06
C ARG A 38 -8.57 -0.47 17.66
N LEU A 39 -8.08 -0.18 16.45
CA LEU A 39 -6.81 -0.71 15.94
C LEU A 39 -5.65 0.22 16.33
N PRO A 40 -4.54 -0.30 16.89
CA PRO A 40 -3.36 0.49 17.23
C PRO A 40 -2.50 0.77 15.99
N LEU A 41 -3.11 1.33 14.94
CA LEU A 41 -2.52 1.52 13.62
C LEU A 41 -2.91 2.88 13.04
N ASP A 42 -2.12 3.34 12.06
CA ASP A 42 -2.47 4.50 11.26
C ASP A 42 -3.85 4.32 10.59
N PRO A 43 -4.65 5.39 10.44
CA PRO A 43 -6.00 5.30 9.86
C PRO A 43 -6.05 4.59 8.51
N LEU A 44 -5.00 4.77 7.68
CA LEU A 44 -4.91 4.14 6.36
C LEU A 44 -4.81 2.60 6.46
N TYR A 45 -3.97 2.09 7.35
CA TYR A 45 -3.84 0.65 7.59
C TYR A 45 -5.08 0.07 8.26
N SER A 46 -5.68 0.82 9.19
CA SER A 46 -6.93 0.43 9.83
C SER A 46 -8.07 0.29 8.82
N LYS A 47 -8.21 1.27 7.91
CA LYS A 47 -9.17 1.20 6.81
C LYS A 47 -8.86 0.02 5.89
N ALA A 48 -7.59 -0.20 5.56
CA ALA A 48 -7.19 -1.30 4.69
C ALA A 48 -7.56 -2.68 5.23
N LEU A 49 -7.41 -2.90 6.54
CA LEU A 49 -7.80 -4.16 7.18
C LEU A 49 -9.32 -4.37 7.17
N ILE A 50 -10.10 -3.31 7.43
CA ILE A 50 -11.56 -3.40 7.39
C ILE A 50 -12.01 -3.75 5.96
N MET A 51 -11.52 -3.01 4.96
CA MET A 51 -11.82 -3.26 3.55
C MET A 51 -11.38 -4.65 3.08
N ALA A 52 -10.24 -5.14 3.56
CA ALA A 52 -9.72 -6.44 3.16
C ALA A 52 -10.62 -7.62 3.58
N SER A 53 -11.44 -7.45 4.62
CA SER A 53 -12.49 -8.40 4.97
C SER A 53 -13.54 -8.51 3.84
N ASP A 54 -13.97 -7.38 3.28
CA ASP A 54 -14.96 -7.34 2.19
C ASP A 54 -14.40 -7.86 0.86
N PHE A 55 -13.12 -7.57 0.60
CA PHE A 55 -12.38 -8.07 -0.58
C PHE A 55 -11.88 -9.50 -0.44
N LYS A 56 -12.15 -10.15 0.71
CA LYS A 56 -11.75 -11.52 1.03
C LYS A 56 -10.23 -11.77 1.02
N CYS A 57 -9.42 -10.75 1.25
CA CYS A 57 -7.94 -10.81 1.25
C CYS A 57 -7.32 -10.31 2.58
N LEU A 58 -8.03 -10.51 3.69
CA LEU A 58 -7.64 -10.01 5.00
C LEU A 58 -6.35 -10.66 5.53
N GLU A 59 -6.11 -11.95 5.27
CA GLU A 59 -4.85 -12.60 5.66
C GLU A 59 -3.65 -11.95 4.94
N GLU A 60 -3.77 -11.64 3.63
CA GLU A 60 -2.72 -10.92 2.90
C GLU A 60 -2.51 -9.51 3.43
N MET A 61 -3.60 -8.77 3.67
CA MET A 61 -3.50 -7.39 4.17
C MET A 61 -2.89 -7.32 5.58
N LEU A 62 -3.23 -8.26 6.46
CA LEU A 62 -2.62 -8.39 7.79
C LEU A 62 -1.11 -8.54 7.70
N ILE A 63 -0.64 -9.41 6.80
CA ILE A 63 0.78 -9.63 6.55
C ILE A 63 1.44 -8.34 6.05
N ILE A 64 0.81 -7.65 5.10
CA ILE A 64 1.36 -6.45 4.49
C ILE A 64 1.47 -5.31 5.49
N VAL A 65 0.41 -5.03 6.25
CA VAL A 65 0.44 -4.01 7.30
C VAL A 65 1.58 -4.31 8.27
N ALA A 66 1.71 -5.56 8.74
CA ALA A 66 2.77 -5.95 9.66
C ALA A 66 4.19 -5.81 9.05
N MET A 67 4.36 -6.15 7.79
CA MET A 67 5.64 -6.02 7.07
C MET A 67 6.00 -4.57 6.75
N LEU A 68 5.01 -3.68 6.60
CA LEU A 68 5.21 -2.25 6.39
C LEU A 68 5.46 -1.48 7.69
N SER A 69 5.04 -2.01 8.84
CA SER A 69 5.27 -1.41 10.17
C SER A 69 6.70 -1.56 10.68
N VAL A 70 7.57 -2.30 9.98
CA VAL A 70 8.95 -2.54 10.38
C VAL A 70 9.95 -1.87 9.44
N GLU A 71 11.19 -1.70 9.90
CA GLU A 71 12.30 -1.28 9.05
C GLU A 71 12.56 -2.26 7.89
N SER A 72 13.45 -1.86 6.96
CA SER A 72 13.79 -2.65 5.77
C SER A 72 14.01 -4.15 6.06
N ILE A 73 13.18 -4.99 5.44
CA ILE A 73 13.24 -6.45 5.52
C ILE A 73 14.48 -7.01 4.85
N PHE A 74 14.88 -6.46 3.70
CA PHE A 74 16.09 -6.86 3.00
C PHE A 74 17.30 -6.04 3.48
N TYR A 75 18.47 -6.67 3.56
CA TYR A 75 19.74 -5.99 3.76
C TYR A 75 20.73 -6.36 2.65
N PHE A 76 21.56 -5.39 2.23
CA PHE A 76 22.52 -5.55 1.14
C PHE A 76 23.94 -5.26 1.64
N PRO A 77 24.68 -6.28 2.11
CA PRO A 77 26.05 -6.09 2.57
C PRO A 77 26.97 -5.80 1.38
N ARG A 78 27.89 -4.84 1.54
CA ARG A 78 28.73 -4.32 0.44
C ARG A 78 29.53 -5.40 -0.30
N GLU A 79 30.00 -6.40 0.42
CA GLU A 79 30.81 -7.51 -0.13
C GLU A 79 29.98 -8.54 -0.90
N LYS A 80 28.68 -8.65 -0.62
CA LYS A 80 27.80 -9.71 -1.16
C LYS A 80 26.53 -9.14 -1.80
N ILE A 81 26.65 -7.98 -2.43
CA ILE A 81 25.51 -7.29 -3.07
C ILE A 81 24.87 -8.20 -4.13
N ASP A 82 25.67 -8.90 -4.93
CA ASP A 82 25.16 -9.74 -6.02
C ASP A 82 24.48 -11.02 -5.52
N GLU A 83 25.04 -11.66 -4.47
CA GLU A 83 24.38 -12.77 -3.78
C GLU A 83 23.03 -12.32 -3.17
N ALA A 84 23.01 -11.16 -2.50
CA ALA A 84 21.78 -10.61 -1.91
C ALA A 84 20.72 -10.29 -2.97
N ARG A 85 21.13 -9.73 -4.12
CA ARG A 85 20.23 -9.50 -5.26
C ARG A 85 19.73 -10.82 -5.85
N ALA A 86 20.58 -11.83 -5.96
CA ALA A 86 20.19 -13.16 -6.46
C ALA A 86 19.18 -13.83 -5.53
N ALA A 87 19.42 -13.82 -4.21
CA ALA A 87 18.47 -14.34 -3.23
C ALA A 87 17.12 -13.61 -3.29
N ARG A 88 17.16 -12.27 -3.35
CA ARG A 88 15.94 -11.45 -3.44
C ARG A 88 15.08 -11.77 -4.67
N LYS A 89 15.67 -12.18 -5.80
CA LYS A 89 14.92 -12.54 -7.03
C LYS A 89 13.84 -13.60 -6.78
N SER A 90 14.08 -14.55 -5.87
CA SER A 90 13.14 -15.62 -5.56
C SER A 90 11.81 -15.12 -4.95
N PHE A 91 11.79 -13.91 -4.38
CA PHE A 91 10.60 -13.33 -3.75
C PHE A 91 9.92 -12.27 -4.63
N LEU A 92 10.59 -11.79 -5.68
CA LEU A 92 10.09 -10.67 -6.47
C LEU A 92 8.78 -11.03 -7.16
N SER A 93 7.84 -10.09 -7.12
CA SER A 93 6.62 -10.14 -7.91
C SER A 93 6.62 -9.05 -8.96
N SER A 94 6.20 -9.40 -10.19
CA SER A 94 5.96 -8.43 -11.26
C SER A 94 4.86 -7.42 -10.89
N GLU A 95 4.02 -7.77 -9.94
CA GLU A 95 2.87 -6.96 -9.53
C GLU A 95 3.25 -5.88 -8.51
N GLY A 96 4.38 -6.02 -7.81
CA GLY A 96 4.87 -4.96 -6.92
C GLY A 96 5.65 -5.41 -5.70
N ASP A 97 6.12 -4.41 -4.95
CA ASP A 97 6.85 -4.56 -3.70
C ASP A 97 5.97 -5.10 -2.57
N HIS A 98 4.69 -4.71 -2.48
CA HIS A 98 3.79 -5.25 -1.46
C HIS A 98 3.73 -6.78 -1.59
N ILE A 99 3.45 -7.29 -2.79
CA ILE A 99 3.36 -8.73 -3.04
C ILE A 99 4.73 -9.41 -2.84
N THR A 100 5.82 -8.70 -3.13
CA THR A 100 7.18 -9.18 -2.80
C THR A 100 7.36 -9.36 -1.29
N LEU A 101 6.89 -8.43 -0.46
CA LEU A 101 6.93 -8.56 1.01
C LEU A 101 6.02 -9.70 1.52
N LEU A 102 4.84 -9.86 0.91
CA LEU A 102 3.94 -10.97 1.19
C LEU A 102 4.64 -12.32 0.93
N ASN A 103 5.33 -12.45 -0.21
CA ASN A 103 6.07 -13.67 -0.57
C ASN A 103 7.15 -14.00 0.46
N VAL A 104 7.90 -13.00 0.93
CA VAL A 104 8.91 -13.18 1.99
C VAL A 104 8.26 -13.74 3.27
N TYR A 105 7.16 -13.14 3.72
CA TYR A 105 6.48 -13.57 4.94
C TYR A 105 5.89 -14.97 4.81
N ARG A 106 5.29 -15.29 3.66
CA ARG A 106 4.76 -16.63 3.35
C ARG A 106 5.89 -17.69 3.38
N ALA A 107 7.02 -17.41 2.74
CA ALA A 107 8.18 -18.31 2.73
C ALA A 107 8.79 -18.51 4.13
N ALA A 108 8.91 -17.44 4.93
CA ALA A 108 9.34 -17.53 6.32
C ALA A 108 8.38 -18.39 7.17
N THR A 109 7.07 -18.21 6.98
CA THR A 109 6.03 -18.99 7.66
C THR A 109 6.09 -20.47 7.28
N GLU A 110 6.34 -20.77 6.01
CA GLU A 110 6.52 -22.15 5.53
C GLU A 110 7.76 -22.82 6.15
N CYS A 111 8.89 -22.10 6.21
CA CYS A 111 10.11 -22.57 6.88
C CYS A 111 9.85 -22.96 8.34
N LEU A 112 9.07 -22.14 9.05
CA LEU A 112 8.65 -22.40 10.44
C LEU A 112 7.75 -23.63 10.54
N LYS A 113 6.75 -23.76 9.67
CA LYS A 113 5.84 -24.91 9.63
C LYS A 113 6.60 -26.22 9.41
N LYS A 114 7.52 -26.25 8.43
CA LYS A 114 8.40 -27.41 8.16
C LYS A 114 9.25 -27.79 9.37
N SER A 115 9.80 -26.79 10.07
CA SER A 115 10.62 -27.02 11.27
C SER A 115 9.80 -27.55 12.45
N LYS A 116 8.56 -27.06 12.63
CA LYS A 116 7.64 -27.54 13.67
C LYS A 116 7.14 -28.96 13.40
N ALA A 117 6.81 -29.28 12.14
CA ALA A 117 6.39 -30.62 11.73
C ALA A 117 7.46 -31.69 12.00
N ALA A 118 8.73 -31.32 12.00
CA ALA A 118 9.84 -32.20 12.37
C ALA A 118 10.02 -32.38 13.90
N ASN A 119 9.00 -32.08 14.72
CA ASN A 119 9.01 -32.16 16.19
C ASN A 119 10.22 -31.49 16.87
N ARG A 120 10.73 -30.41 16.27
CA ARG A 120 11.89 -29.68 16.81
C ARG A 120 11.43 -28.78 17.96
N LYS A 121 12.23 -28.73 19.02
CA LYS A 121 12.04 -27.77 20.14
C LYS A 121 11.99 -26.34 19.60
N GLU A 122 11.22 -25.46 20.23
CA GLU A 122 11.02 -24.06 19.80
C GLU A 122 12.34 -23.30 19.54
N LYS A 123 13.32 -23.44 20.43
CA LYS A 123 14.66 -22.86 20.27
C LYS A 123 15.38 -23.33 19.00
N THR A 124 15.11 -24.55 18.55
CA THR A 124 15.67 -25.12 17.31
C THR A 124 14.92 -24.61 16.08
N VAL A 125 13.61 -24.39 16.18
CA VAL A 125 12.80 -23.78 15.12
C VAL A 125 13.29 -22.36 14.82
N GLU A 126 13.50 -21.55 15.87
CA GLU A 126 13.99 -20.17 15.70
C GLU A 126 15.41 -20.14 15.12
N LYS A 127 16.30 -21.05 15.54
CA LYS A 127 17.62 -21.18 14.92
C LYS A 127 17.55 -21.52 13.43
N SER A 128 16.57 -22.33 13.02
CA SER A 128 16.35 -22.67 11.62
C SER A 128 15.89 -21.45 10.81
N LEU A 129 14.95 -20.68 11.36
CA LEU A 129 14.51 -19.41 10.73
C LEU A 129 15.66 -18.42 10.63
N ASN A 130 16.47 -18.26 11.70
CA ASN A 130 17.62 -17.37 11.69
C ASN A 130 18.62 -17.74 10.58
N ARG A 131 18.83 -19.04 10.34
CA ARG A 131 19.68 -19.53 9.25
C ARG A 131 19.08 -19.17 7.89
N TRP A 132 17.79 -19.46 7.69
CA TRP A 132 17.07 -19.13 6.47
C TRP A 132 17.10 -17.62 6.17
N CYS A 133 16.93 -16.77 7.19
CA CYS A 133 17.05 -15.31 7.06
C CYS A 133 18.45 -14.89 6.59
N ARG A 134 19.51 -15.50 7.12
CA ARG A 134 20.90 -15.20 6.71
C ARG A 134 21.18 -15.63 5.27
N GLU A 135 20.70 -16.80 4.87
CA GLU A 135 20.87 -17.32 3.50
C GLU A 135 20.10 -16.48 2.46
N ASN A 136 18.97 -15.89 2.87
CA ASN A 136 18.12 -15.08 1.99
C ASN A 136 18.32 -13.56 2.14
N PHE A 137 19.32 -13.12 2.91
CA PHE A 137 19.63 -11.71 3.17
C PHE A 137 18.42 -10.91 3.74
N ILE A 138 17.67 -11.56 4.64
CA ILE A 138 16.53 -11.00 5.36
C ILE A 138 16.94 -10.63 6.79
N ASN A 139 16.55 -9.44 7.23
CA ASN A 139 16.76 -8.99 8.60
C ASN A 139 15.84 -9.75 9.55
N ASN A 140 16.43 -10.69 10.29
CA ASN A 140 15.69 -11.53 11.23
C ASN A 140 15.00 -10.73 12.34
N ARG A 141 15.59 -9.62 12.79
CA ARG A 141 14.98 -8.78 13.84
C ARG A 141 13.71 -8.12 13.32
N SER A 142 13.78 -7.52 12.13
CA SER A 142 12.62 -6.91 11.47
C SER A 142 11.53 -7.94 11.17
N LEU A 143 11.91 -9.12 10.66
CA LEU A 143 10.95 -10.20 10.39
C LEU A 143 10.27 -10.71 11.67
N LYS A 144 11.03 -10.90 12.76
CA LYS A 144 10.45 -11.29 14.05
C LYS A 144 9.47 -10.23 14.55
N HIS A 145 9.86 -8.95 14.49
CA HIS A 145 8.99 -7.85 14.90
C HIS A 145 7.71 -7.79 14.05
N ALA A 146 7.80 -7.97 12.74
CA ALA A 146 6.63 -8.04 11.86
C ALA A 146 5.70 -9.21 12.24
N ARG A 147 6.24 -10.38 12.59
CA ARG A 147 5.43 -11.51 13.06
C ARG A 147 4.72 -11.21 14.39
N ASP A 148 5.37 -10.50 15.30
CA ASP A 148 4.78 -10.08 16.57
C ASP A 148 3.63 -9.09 16.33
N VAL A 149 3.85 -8.08 15.48
CA VAL A 149 2.80 -7.11 15.06
C VAL A 149 1.63 -7.83 14.39
N HIS A 150 1.91 -8.74 13.44
CA HIS A 150 0.88 -9.54 12.78
C HIS A 150 0.01 -10.30 13.78
N SER A 151 0.62 -10.95 14.79
CA SER A 151 -0.12 -11.69 15.81
C SER A 151 -1.01 -10.78 16.65
N GLN A 152 -0.53 -9.59 17.02
CA GLN A 152 -1.29 -8.62 17.80
C GLN A 152 -2.50 -8.09 17.01
N ILE A 153 -2.27 -7.61 15.79
CA ILE A 153 -3.33 -7.05 14.94
C ILE A 153 -4.35 -8.12 14.57
N LYS A 154 -3.91 -9.36 14.29
CA LYS A 154 -4.83 -10.49 14.07
C LYS A 154 -5.77 -10.71 15.25
N GLY A 155 -5.28 -10.61 16.48
CA GLY A 155 -6.10 -10.68 17.69
C GLY A 155 -7.19 -9.61 17.75
N HIS A 156 -6.83 -8.34 17.48
CA HIS A 156 -7.80 -7.25 17.43
C HIS A 156 -8.86 -7.45 16.33
N VAL A 157 -8.44 -7.82 15.12
CA VAL A 157 -9.33 -8.05 13.98
C VAL A 157 -10.32 -9.18 14.26
N GLN A 158 -9.90 -10.26 14.92
CA GLN A 158 -10.78 -11.36 15.34
C GLN A 158 -11.76 -10.93 16.43
N GLN A 159 -11.32 -10.15 17.43
CA GLN A 159 -12.19 -9.61 18.48
C GLN A 159 -13.28 -8.69 17.93
N MET A 160 -13.00 -7.98 16.83
CA MET A 160 -13.98 -7.15 16.12
C MET A 160 -14.95 -7.95 15.24
N GLY A 161 -14.75 -9.27 15.09
CA GLY A 161 -15.60 -10.14 14.26
C GLY A 161 -15.33 -10.05 12.76
N LEU A 162 -14.18 -9.50 12.34
CA LEU A 162 -13.81 -9.47 10.92
C LEU A 162 -13.42 -10.86 10.41
N VAL A 163 -13.85 -11.19 9.20
CA VAL A 163 -13.68 -12.53 8.63
C VAL A 163 -12.30 -12.63 7.97
N ILE A 164 -11.39 -13.37 8.62
CA ILE A 164 -10.07 -13.62 8.05
C ILE A 164 -10.18 -14.66 6.94
N SER A 165 -10.08 -14.19 5.70
CA SER A 165 -9.97 -15.02 4.50
C SER A 165 -8.73 -14.66 3.68
N SER A 166 -8.30 -15.60 2.86
CA SER A 166 -7.18 -15.44 1.93
C SER A 166 -7.70 -15.46 0.50
N CYS A 167 -7.17 -14.58 -0.36
CA CYS A 167 -7.44 -14.61 -1.80
C CYS A 167 -6.50 -15.56 -2.57
N GLY A 168 -5.69 -16.37 -1.86
CA GLY A 168 -4.80 -17.36 -2.46
C GLY A 168 -3.64 -16.75 -3.23
N ASP A 169 -3.39 -17.25 -4.43
CA ASP A 169 -2.31 -16.79 -5.32
C ASP A 169 -2.78 -15.74 -6.34
N GLU A 170 -4.10 -15.60 -6.55
CA GLU A 170 -4.65 -14.59 -7.44
C GLU A 170 -4.70 -13.23 -6.73
N MET A 171 -3.70 -12.40 -6.99
CA MET A 171 -3.52 -11.11 -6.30
C MET A 171 -4.42 -9.99 -6.83
N VAL A 172 -5.35 -10.24 -7.76
CA VAL A 172 -6.23 -9.20 -8.31
C VAL A 172 -7.11 -8.59 -7.23
N GLN A 173 -7.75 -9.42 -6.40
CA GLN A 173 -8.59 -8.97 -5.29
C GLN A 173 -7.78 -8.16 -4.26
N PHE A 174 -6.61 -8.65 -3.89
CA PHE A 174 -5.69 -7.95 -3.00
C PHE A 174 -5.28 -6.57 -3.55
N ARG A 175 -4.96 -6.48 -4.84
CA ARG A 175 -4.59 -5.20 -5.47
C ARG A 175 -5.76 -4.23 -5.54
N ARG A 176 -6.97 -4.71 -5.86
CA ARG A 176 -8.18 -3.88 -5.80
C ARG A 176 -8.44 -3.39 -4.38
N CYS A 177 -8.26 -4.24 -3.37
CA CYS A 177 -8.35 -3.82 -1.97
C CYS A 177 -7.31 -2.74 -1.62
N LEU A 178 -6.06 -2.89 -2.06
CA LEU A 178 -5.04 -1.85 -1.92
C LEU A 178 -5.48 -0.55 -2.58
N THR A 179 -6.00 -0.60 -3.81
CA THR A 179 -6.52 0.58 -4.51
C THR A 179 -7.64 1.26 -3.73
N ALA A 180 -8.63 0.50 -3.24
CA ALA A 180 -9.75 1.02 -2.47
C ALA A 180 -9.33 1.66 -1.15
N SER A 181 -8.23 1.19 -0.55
CA SER A 181 -7.79 1.63 0.77
C SER A 181 -6.75 2.75 0.70
N PHE A 182 -5.84 2.68 -0.27
CA PHE A 182 -4.72 3.60 -0.47
C PHE A 182 -4.95 4.55 -1.65
N PHE A 183 -6.20 4.81 -2.04
CA PHE A 183 -6.51 5.67 -3.19
C PHE A 183 -5.87 7.07 -3.12
N LEU A 184 -5.73 7.65 -1.93
CA LEU A 184 -5.02 8.91 -1.74
C LEU A 184 -3.52 8.83 -2.12
N ASN A 185 -2.94 7.64 -2.05
CA ASN A 185 -1.55 7.36 -2.39
C ASN A 185 -1.45 6.68 -3.77
N ALA A 186 -2.19 7.20 -4.74
CA ALA A 186 -2.07 6.81 -6.14
C ALA A 186 -1.17 7.77 -6.92
N ALA A 187 -0.40 7.23 -7.86
CA ALA A 187 0.35 8.02 -8.82
C ALA A 187 0.19 7.48 -10.25
N LEU A 188 0.12 8.40 -11.21
CA LEU A 188 0.01 8.11 -12.64
C LEU A 188 1.29 8.49 -13.35
N LYS A 189 1.67 7.67 -14.32
CA LYS A 189 2.80 7.93 -15.20
C LYS A 189 2.44 9.02 -16.20
N GLU A 190 3.31 10.02 -16.31
CA GLU A 190 3.20 11.10 -17.29
C GLU A 190 3.88 10.71 -18.62
N PRO A 191 3.57 11.39 -19.74
CA PRO A 191 4.18 11.10 -21.04
C PRO A 191 5.72 11.22 -21.07
N ASP A 192 6.29 12.04 -20.19
CA ASP A 192 7.74 12.20 -20.02
C ASP A 192 8.39 11.03 -19.23
N GLY A 193 7.57 10.09 -18.74
CA GLY A 193 8.00 8.93 -17.96
C GLY A 193 8.26 9.22 -16.48
N SER A 194 7.96 10.44 -16.01
CA SER A 194 7.84 10.77 -14.59
C SER A 194 6.49 10.33 -14.02
N TYR A 195 6.27 10.46 -12.72
CA TYR A 195 4.98 10.14 -12.10
C TYR A 195 4.42 11.38 -11.39
N ARG A 196 3.09 11.51 -11.42
CA ARG A 196 2.37 12.53 -10.66
C ARG A 196 1.47 11.84 -9.63
N ALA A 197 1.69 12.16 -8.35
CA ALA A 197 0.81 11.75 -7.27
C ALA A 197 -0.54 12.48 -7.39
N ILE A 198 -1.65 11.75 -7.41
CA ILE A 198 -2.95 12.34 -7.75
C ILE A 198 -3.45 13.28 -6.65
N ALA A 199 -3.32 12.88 -5.38
CA ALA A 199 -3.85 13.66 -4.28
C ALA A 199 -3.07 14.94 -3.98
N SER A 200 -1.74 14.88 -4.06
CA SER A 200 -0.87 16.04 -3.80
C SER A 200 -0.51 16.82 -5.07
N SER A 201 -0.81 16.29 -6.26
CA SER A 201 -0.35 16.82 -7.56
C SER A 201 1.17 17.00 -7.66
N GLN A 202 1.94 16.32 -6.81
CA GLN A 202 3.40 16.41 -6.80
C GLN A 202 4.03 15.46 -7.81
N ASN A 203 5.08 15.93 -8.48
CA ASN A 203 5.95 15.06 -9.26
C ASN A 203 6.76 14.17 -8.31
N VAL A 204 6.72 12.88 -8.58
CA VAL A 204 7.35 11.81 -7.82
C VAL A 204 8.06 10.84 -8.76
N GLN A 205 9.02 10.08 -8.22
CA GLN A 205 9.73 9.04 -8.95
C GLN A 205 9.66 7.71 -8.19
N ILE A 206 9.66 6.61 -8.93
CA ILE A 206 9.80 5.29 -8.33
C ILE A 206 11.18 5.19 -7.69
N HIS A 207 11.23 4.79 -6.43
CA HIS A 207 12.51 4.58 -5.74
C HIS A 207 13.31 3.43 -6.40
N PRO A 208 14.64 3.55 -6.59
CA PRO A 208 15.46 2.53 -7.25
C PRO A 208 15.45 1.14 -6.59
N SER A 209 15.03 1.04 -5.33
CA SER A 209 14.92 -0.23 -4.61
C SER A 209 13.68 -1.06 -5.00
N SER A 210 12.70 -0.43 -5.65
CA SER A 210 11.45 -1.06 -6.04
C SER A 210 11.64 -2.03 -7.21
N VAL A 211 10.87 -3.11 -7.23
CA VAL A 211 10.81 -4.04 -8.36
C VAL A 211 10.25 -3.37 -9.63
N LEU A 212 9.43 -2.33 -9.47
CA LEU A 212 8.76 -1.64 -10.56
C LEU A 212 9.60 -0.51 -11.19
N PHE A 213 10.81 -0.26 -10.67
CA PHE A 213 11.69 0.83 -11.13
C PHE A 213 11.98 0.77 -12.64
N ARG A 214 12.10 -0.45 -13.20
CA ARG A 214 12.36 -0.67 -14.63
C ARG A 214 11.09 -0.81 -15.46
N THR A 215 10.09 -1.54 -14.97
CA THR A 215 8.86 -1.84 -15.70
C THR A 215 8.03 -0.57 -15.94
N LYS A 216 8.04 0.37 -14.99
CA LYS A 216 7.31 1.65 -15.05
C LYS A 216 5.85 1.52 -15.55
N PRO A 217 4.96 0.87 -14.77
CA PRO A 217 3.55 0.70 -15.12
C PRO A 217 2.78 2.04 -15.09
N ASP A 218 1.66 2.12 -15.81
CA ASP A 218 0.95 3.40 -16.00
C ASP A 218 0.31 3.95 -14.72
N CYS A 219 -0.10 3.08 -13.80
CA CYS A 219 -0.65 3.47 -12.50
C CYS A 219 -0.08 2.63 -11.37
N ILE A 220 0.26 3.30 -10.27
CA ILE A 220 0.81 2.69 -9.06
C ILE A 220 0.09 3.18 -7.81
N ILE A 221 -0.06 2.27 -6.84
CA ILE A 221 -0.34 2.60 -5.45
C ILE A 221 0.98 2.54 -4.68
N PHE A 222 1.23 3.52 -3.83
CA PHE A 222 2.41 3.59 -2.98
C PHE A 222 2.06 3.66 -1.49
N ASN A 223 2.98 3.20 -0.63
CA ASN A 223 2.79 3.32 0.81
C ASN A 223 3.39 4.61 1.38
N GLU A 224 4.59 4.96 0.91
CA GLU A 224 5.39 6.03 1.51
C GLU A 224 5.93 6.98 0.43
N LEU A 225 5.90 8.28 0.72
CA LEU A 225 6.57 9.32 -0.05
C LEU A 225 7.75 9.86 0.75
N VAL A 226 8.96 9.64 0.25
CA VAL A 226 10.21 10.04 0.88
C VAL A 226 10.83 11.19 0.10
N ARG A 227 11.08 12.32 0.78
CA ARG A 227 11.77 13.47 0.19
C ARG A 227 13.25 13.45 0.54
N THR A 228 14.09 13.31 -0.46
CA THR A 228 15.55 13.50 -0.35
C THR A 228 15.98 14.60 -1.31
N ASN A 229 16.81 14.28 -2.32
CA ASN A 229 17.13 15.16 -3.44
C ASN A 229 15.93 15.29 -4.40
N GLN A 230 15.09 14.26 -4.46
CA GLN A 230 13.86 14.21 -5.23
C GLN A 230 12.77 13.54 -4.38
N ASN A 231 11.51 13.64 -4.80
CA ASN A 231 10.41 12.94 -4.15
C ASN A 231 10.35 11.51 -4.69
N TYR A 232 10.60 10.54 -3.83
CA TYR A 232 10.53 9.12 -4.18
C TYR A 232 9.34 8.45 -3.53
N VAL A 233 8.65 7.61 -4.28
CA VAL A 233 7.62 6.72 -3.75
C VAL A 233 8.18 5.31 -3.52
N ARG A 234 7.81 4.70 -2.39
CA ARG A 234 8.28 3.39 -1.94
C ARG A 234 7.12 2.45 -1.62
N ASN A 235 7.44 1.15 -1.66
CA ASN A 235 6.51 0.04 -1.49
C ASN A 235 5.34 0.18 -2.46
N LEU A 236 5.57 -0.23 -3.70
CA LEU A 236 4.69 0.04 -4.81
C LEU A 236 3.91 -1.20 -5.25
N THR A 237 2.72 -1.01 -5.77
CA THR A 237 1.96 -2.05 -6.49
C THR A 237 1.36 -1.47 -7.76
N ARG A 238 1.48 -2.19 -8.88
CA ARG A 238 0.82 -1.80 -10.14
C ARG A 238 -0.67 -2.07 -10.03
N VAL A 239 -1.49 -1.13 -10.47
CA VAL A 239 -2.95 -1.23 -10.47
C VAL A 239 -3.52 -0.76 -11.80
N ASP A 240 -4.76 -1.13 -12.09
CA ASP A 240 -5.47 -0.58 -13.23
C ASP A 240 -5.96 0.85 -12.90
N PRO A 241 -5.66 1.86 -13.74
CA PRO A 241 -6.17 3.22 -13.54
C PRO A 241 -7.69 3.30 -13.38
N LEU A 242 -8.43 2.39 -14.03
CA LEU A 242 -9.90 2.36 -14.00
C LEU A 242 -10.45 1.96 -12.62
N TRP A 243 -9.68 1.26 -11.80
CA TRP A 243 -10.11 0.87 -10.45
C TRP A 243 -10.20 2.06 -9.50
N LEU A 244 -9.47 3.15 -9.75
CA LEU A 244 -9.50 4.34 -8.90
C LEU A 244 -10.89 4.99 -8.84
N PRO A 245 -11.50 5.42 -9.97
CA PRO A 245 -12.85 5.95 -9.95
C PRO A 245 -13.91 4.91 -9.60
N GLU A 246 -13.66 3.62 -9.86
CA GLU A 246 -14.56 2.53 -9.49
C GLU A 246 -14.66 2.33 -7.98
N LEU A 247 -13.52 2.34 -7.28
CA LEU A 247 -13.41 1.96 -5.87
C LEU A 247 -13.45 3.15 -4.90
N ALA A 248 -13.18 4.36 -5.38
CA ALA A 248 -13.28 5.59 -4.60
C ALA A 248 -13.97 6.71 -5.40
N PRO A 249 -15.22 6.52 -5.85
CA PRO A 249 -15.93 7.47 -6.69
C PRO A 249 -16.06 8.85 -6.02
N GLN A 250 -16.34 8.88 -4.71
CA GLN A 250 -16.50 10.14 -3.97
C GLN A 250 -15.29 11.08 -4.08
N TYR A 251 -14.09 10.51 -4.23
CA TYR A 251 -12.86 11.29 -4.34
C TYR A 251 -12.56 11.69 -5.80
N TYR A 252 -12.61 10.72 -6.72
CA TYR A 252 -12.19 10.95 -8.11
C TYR A 252 -13.25 11.65 -8.96
N GLU A 253 -14.53 11.54 -8.65
CA GLU A 253 -15.58 12.33 -9.31
C GLU A 253 -15.49 13.81 -8.90
N ALA A 254 -15.26 14.07 -7.61
CA ALA A 254 -15.04 15.43 -7.10
C ALA A 254 -13.80 16.09 -7.73
N GLN A 255 -12.72 15.33 -7.93
CA GLN A 255 -11.55 15.82 -8.67
C GLN A 255 -11.85 16.09 -10.14
N LYS A 256 -12.60 15.21 -10.83
CA LYS A 256 -13.04 15.47 -12.22
C LYS A 256 -13.85 16.75 -12.33
N ASN A 257 -14.75 17.01 -11.38
CA ASN A 257 -15.58 18.20 -11.35
C ASN A 257 -14.77 19.48 -11.05
N SER A 258 -13.78 19.38 -10.15
CA SER A 258 -12.83 20.48 -9.87
C SER A 258 -11.93 20.79 -11.09
N CYS A 259 -11.56 19.76 -11.85
CA CYS A 259 -10.78 19.90 -13.08
C CYS A 259 -11.65 20.31 -14.30
N MET A 260 -12.97 20.05 -14.26
CA MET A 260 -13.91 20.44 -15.32
C MET A 260 -14.08 21.96 -15.44
N LEU A 261 -13.79 22.76 -14.43
CA LEU A 261 -13.69 24.21 -14.60
C LEU A 261 -12.57 24.62 -15.57
N TRP A 262 -11.53 23.80 -15.73
CA TRP A 262 -10.50 23.96 -16.77
C TRP A 262 -10.83 23.18 -18.05
N ALA A 263 -11.33 21.96 -17.93
CA ALA A 263 -11.65 21.13 -19.09
C ALA A 263 -12.85 21.64 -19.89
N ILE A 264 -13.85 22.30 -19.27
CA ILE A 264 -14.97 22.92 -19.99
C ILE A 264 -14.50 24.16 -20.77
N LEU A 265 -13.55 24.95 -20.24
CA LEU A 265 -12.94 26.06 -20.98
C LEU A 265 -12.11 25.55 -22.18
N VAL A 266 -11.37 24.45 -22.02
CA VAL A 266 -10.58 23.84 -23.11
C VAL A 266 -11.47 23.07 -24.11
N PHE A 267 -12.51 22.35 -23.66
CA PHE A 267 -13.47 21.68 -24.55
C PHE A 267 -14.40 22.64 -25.27
N MET A 268 -14.79 23.77 -24.65
CA MET A 268 -15.54 24.82 -25.36
C MET A 268 -14.68 25.53 -26.39
N PHE A 269 -13.40 25.82 -26.11
CA PHE A 269 -12.51 26.41 -27.12
C PHE A 269 -12.21 25.44 -28.28
N CYS A 270 -12.04 24.14 -28.01
CA CYS A 270 -11.85 23.14 -29.07
C CYS A 270 -13.13 22.93 -29.91
N LYS A 271 -14.33 22.97 -29.33
CA LYS A 271 -15.58 22.88 -30.11
C LYS A 271 -15.86 24.14 -30.91
N LEU A 272 -15.48 25.33 -30.44
CA LEU A 272 -15.65 26.58 -31.18
C LEU A 272 -14.72 26.67 -32.41
N ILE A 273 -13.50 26.14 -32.32
CA ILE A 273 -12.54 26.10 -33.45
C ILE A 273 -13.00 25.12 -34.54
N VAL A 274 -13.66 24.02 -34.18
CA VAL A 274 -14.22 23.06 -35.15
C VAL A 274 -15.48 23.62 -35.82
N LEU A 275 -16.31 24.40 -35.11
CA LEU A 275 -17.50 25.03 -35.71
C LEU A 275 -17.15 26.19 -36.67
N VAL A 276 -16.10 26.96 -36.42
CA VAL A 276 -15.70 28.08 -37.31
C VAL A 276 -15.07 27.59 -38.62
N LYS A 277 -14.52 26.37 -38.66
CA LYS A 277 -14.00 25.74 -39.89
C LYS A 277 -15.05 25.06 -40.77
N LEU A 278 -16.31 25.01 -40.34
CA LEU A 278 -17.41 24.48 -41.17
C LEU A 278 -18.25 25.60 -41.85
N PHE A 279 -17.89 26.88 -41.65
CA PHE A 279 -18.63 28.02 -42.19
C PHE A 279 -17.75 29.07 -42.92
N ILE A 280 -16.55 28.68 -43.36
CA ILE A 280 -15.71 29.40 -44.33
C ILE A 280 -15.20 28.38 -45.34
#